data_AF-A0A170ZJP2-F1
#
_entry.id   AF-A0A170ZJP2-F1
#
_cell.length_a   1.000
_cell.length_b   1.000
_cell.length_c   1.000
_cell.angle_alpha   90.00
_cell.angle_beta   90.00
_cell.angle_gamma   90.00
#
_symmetry.space_group_name_H-M   'P 1'
#
loop_
_entity.id
_entity.type
_entity.pdbx_description
1 polymer ?
#
loop_
_entity_poly.entity_id
_entity_poly.type
_entity_poly.pdbx_seq_one_letter_code
_entity_poly.pdbx_strand_id
1 'polypeptide(L)'
;QRCWSNSVYKDNRLKMLEVGDNVELKFCTSKSQEEFSLIIHLLGKIYVMLSTNKTCTKRELYYQDVEFVGKQNRIDNAIDKISCLLNVPPWELGVLATSKGLVAGPLKIITSSGSVTDCNIQGGALIPQDVEYSMKLETKAEFVILIEKDTIFQKLLDESFLELHGPCILITGKGVPDMNTRVLVKCIHEQLSLPIFMLADADPYGIEIMSVYRFGSLNLSHLADLLAVPSILWLGIHPSDLEIKPITEQLIKWIFVKHIPC
;
A
#
# COMPACT_ATOMS: atom_id res chain seq x y z
N GLN A 1 -9.55 -0.19 -16.61
CA GLN A 1 -8.52 0.38 -15.71
C GLN A 1 -7.22 -0.43 -15.70
N ARG A 2 -7.23 -1.77 -15.75
CA ARG A 2 -6.01 -2.54 -16.08
C ARG A 2 -5.70 -2.45 -17.57
N CYS A 3 -5.08 -1.35 -17.99
CA CYS A 3 -4.70 -1.19 -19.38
C CYS A 3 -3.30 -0.63 -19.48
N TRP A 4 -2.35 -1.48 -19.88
CA TRP A 4 -0.99 -1.07 -20.19
C TRP A 4 -0.95 -0.04 -21.32
N SER A 5 -1.93 -0.03 -22.22
CA SER A 5 -2.01 0.98 -23.29
C SER A 5 -2.27 2.40 -22.76
N ASN A 6 -2.83 2.54 -21.55
CA ASN A 6 -3.15 3.82 -20.92
C ASN A 6 -2.19 4.17 -19.76
N SER A 7 -1.09 3.45 -19.62
CA SER A 7 -0.09 3.69 -18.57
C SER A 7 1.31 3.81 -19.17
N VAL A 8 2.12 4.71 -18.62
CA VAL A 8 3.50 4.96 -19.04
C VAL A 8 4.42 4.92 -17.82
N TYR A 9 5.62 4.37 -18.01
CA TYR A 9 6.67 4.50 -17.02
C TYR A 9 7.40 5.84 -17.22
N LYS A 10 7.22 6.77 -16.29
CA LYS A 10 7.81 8.12 -16.33
C LYS A 10 8.16 8.58 -14.91
N ASP A 11 9.26 9.30 -14.76
CA ASP A 11 9.75 9.82 -13.46
C ASP A 11 9.94 8.72 -12.41
N ASN A 12 10.44 7.56 -12.84
CA ASN A 12 10.57 6.34 -12.05
C ASN A 12 9.26 5.87 -11.39
N ARG A 13 8.12 6.09 -12.05
CA ARG A 13 6.79 5.68 -11.58
C ARG A 13 5.95 5.19 -12.75
N LEU A 14 4.99 4.30 -12.47
CA LEU A 14 3.97 3.86 -13.40
C LEU A 14 2.79 4.84 -13.34
N LYS A 15 2.75 5.79 -14.27
CA LYS A 15 1.74 6.85 -14.33
C LYS A 15 0.67 6.56 -15.38
N MET A 16 -0.54 7.06 -15.16
CA MET A 16 -1.57 7.08 -16.18
C MET A 16 -1.25 8.14 -17.24
N LEU A 17 -1.56 7.88 -18.51
CA LEU A 17 -1.43 8.88 -19.57
C LEU A 17 -2.47 10.00 -19.40
N GLU A 18 -2.06 11.26 -19.56
CA GLU A 18 -2.97 12.42 -19.53
C GLU A 18 -3.91 12.46 -20.75
N VAL A 19 -3.41 11.99 -21.90
CA VAL A 19 -4.18 11.83 -23.14
C VAL A 19 -4.02 10.39 -23.58
N GLY A 20 -5.06 9.58 -23.38
CA GLY A 20 -5.11 8.18 -23.75
C GLY A 20 -6.50 7.76 -24.24
N ASP A 21 -6.67 6.48 -24.52
CA ASP A 21 -7.97 5.97 -24.94
C ASP A 21 -8.96 6.02 -23.77
N ASN A 22 -9.96 6.90 -23.88
CA ASN A 22 -11.01 6.97 -22.88
C ASN A 22 -11.88 5.72 -22.95
N VAL A 23 -12.08 5.07 -21.81
CA VAL A 23 -13.06 3.99 -21.69
C VAL A 23 -14.43 4.62 -21.45
N GLU A 24 -15.27 4.61 -22.48
CA GLU A 24 -16.64 5.11 -22.37
C GLU A 24 -17.58 4.00 -21.86
N LEU A 25 -18.29 4.26 -20.75
CA LEU A 25 -19.35 3.40 -20.24
C LEU A 25 -20.71 3.91 -20.71
N LYS A 26 -21.34 3.21 -21.65
CA LYS A 26 -22.67 3.57 -22.18
C LYS A 26 -23.76 2.88 -21.38
N PHE A 27 -24.71 3.64 -20.83
CA PHE A 27 -25.84 3.03 -20.10
C PHE A 27 -26.72 2.14 -20.99
N CYS A 28 -26.87 2.49 -22.27
CA CYS A 28 -27.79 1.83 -23.21
C CYS A 28 -27.38 0.41 -23.63
N THR A 29 -26.18 -0.05 -23.29
CA THR A 29 -25.69 -1.38 -23.63
C THR A 29 -25.82 -2.32 -22.43
N SER A 30 -26.47 -3.48 -22.63
CA SER A 30 -26.79 -4.42 -21.55
C SER A 30 -25.57 -4.87 -20.73
N LYS A 31 -24.39 -4.97 -21.34
CA LYS A 31 -23.15 -5.39 -20.66
C LYS A 31 -22.61 -4.34 -19.68
N SER A 32 -22.84 -3.06 -19.91
CA SER A 32 -22.32 -1.95 -19.09
C SER A 32 -23.40 -1.30 -18.23
N GLN A 33 -24.68 -1.59 -18.48
CA GLN A 33 -25.80 -1.05 -17.73
C GLN A 33 -25.65 -1.30 -16.23
N GLU A 34 -25.33 -2.53 -15.83
CA GLU A 34 -25.17 -2.87 -14.40
C GLU A 34 -23.99 -2.13 -13.75
N GLU A 35 -22.88 -2.01 -14.46
CA GLU A 35 -21.69 -1.32 -13.95
C GLU A 35 -21.92 0.19 -13.85
N PHE A 36 -22.57 0.78 -14.84
CA PHE A 36 -22.95 2.19 -14.81
C PHE A 36 -23.91 2.46 -13.65
N SER A 37 -24.96 1.65 -13.49
CA SER A 37 -25.90 1.76 -12.37
C SER A 37 -25.20 1.66 -11.01
N LEU A 38 -24.25 0.74 -10.87
CA LEU A 38 -23.46 0.60 -9.64
C LEU A 38 -22.60 1.85 -9.37
N ILE A 39 -21.92 2.39 -10.39
CA ILE A 39 -21.12 3.61 -10.24
C ILE A 39 -21.98 4.80 -9.80
N ILE A 40 -23.14 5.02 -10.44
CA ILE A 40 -24.06 6.10 -10.09
C ILE A 40 -24.61 5.92 -8.67
N HIS A 41 -24.99 4.70 -8.30
CA HIS A 41 -25.46 4.38 -6.95
C HIS A 41 -24.39 4.68 -5.89
N LEU A 42 -23.14 4.26 -6.13
CA LEU A 42 -22.02 4.53 -5.22
C LEU A 42 -21.70 6.02 -5.14
N LEU A 43 -21.72 6.75 -6.25
CA LEU A 43 -21.57 8.21 -6.24
C LEU A 43 -22.63 8.90 -5.38
N GLY A 44 -23.89 8.45 -5.47
CA GLY A 44 -24.96 8.95 -4.60
C GLY A 44 -24.70 8.68 -3.11
N LYS A 45 -24.23 7.47 -2.77
CA LYS A 45 -23.84 7.13 -1.39
C LYS A 45 -22.66 7.95 -0.89
N ILE A 46 -21.61 8.09 -1.71
CA ILE A 46 -20.43 8.92 -1.41
C ILE A 46 -20.87 10.36 -1.15
N TYR A 47 -21.73 10.92 -2.00
CA TYR A 47 -22.23 12.29 -1.82
C TYR A 47 -22.94 12.48 -0.47
N VAL A 48 -23.85 11.59 -0.10
CA VAL A 48 -24.57 11.67 1.19
C VAL A 48 -23.60 11.50 2.36
N MET A 49 -22.66 10.58 2.24
CA MET A 49 -21.65 10.31 3.28
C MET A 49 -20.75 11.52 3.51
N LEU A 50 -20.21 12.12 2.46
CA LEU A 50 -19.39 13.33 2.54
C LEU A 50 -20.19 14.52 3.09
N SER A 51 -21.45 14.68 2.65
CA SER A 51 -22.35 15.74 3.15
C SER A 51 -22.66 15.61 4.65
N THR A 52 -22.51 14.41 5.21
CA THR A 52 -22.74 14.13 6.64
C THR A 52 -21.44 13.93 7.43
N ASN A 53 -20.29 14.19 6.80
CA ASN A 53 -18.96 14.00 7.36
C ASN A 53 -18.73 12.60 7.96
N LYS A 54 -19.26 11.59 7.27
CA LYS A 54 -19.11 10.18 7.62
C LYS A 54 -18.05 9.54 6.73
N THR A 55 -17.51 8.41 7.18
CA THR A 55 -16.63 7.54 6.41
C THR A 55 -17.14 6.11 6.48
N CYS A 56 -16.81 5.29 5.50
CA CYS A 56 -17.15 3.87 5.50
C CYS A 56 -16.02 3.03 4.89
N THR A 57 -16.02 1.75 5.19
CA THR A 57 -15.08 0.80 4.54
C THR A 57 -15.67 0.23 3.26
N LYS A 58 -14.81 -0.23 2.33
CA LYS A 58 -15.28 -0.95 1.11
C LYS A 58 -16.18 -2.15 1.46
N ARG A 59 -15.92 -2.81 2.59
CA ARG A 59 -16.74 -3.93 3.08
C ARG A 59 -18.11 -3.48 3.57
N GLU A 60 -18.20 -2.36 4.29
CA GLU A 60 -19.51 -1.80 4.69
C GLU A 60 -20.37 -1.44 3.49
N LEU A 61 -19.79 -0.82 2.45
CA LEU A 61 -20.49 -0.54 1.20
C LEU A 61 -21.02 -1.83 0.55
N TYR A 62 -20.22 -2.89 0.55
CA TYR A 62 -20.65 -4.20 0.07
C TYR A 62 -21.82 -4.76 0.91
N TYR A 63 -21.74 -4.70 2.24
CA TYR A 63 -22.76 -5.24 3.13
C TYR A 63 -24.11 -4.50 3.05
N GLN A 64 -24.10 -3.21 2.73
CA GLN A 64 -25.34 -2.44 2.56
C GLN A 64 -26.13 -2.86 1.32
N ASP A 65 -25.48 -3.38 0.28
CA ASP A 65 -26.09 -3.67 -1.02
C ASP A 65 -25.76 -5.09 -1.54
N VAL A 66 -25.58 -6.08 -0.65
CA VAL A 66 -25.12 -7.44 -1.03
C VAL A 66 -25.97 -8.05 -2.15
N GLU A 67 -27.29 -7.89 -2.08
CA GLU A 67 -28.22 -8.44 -3.07
C GLU A 67 -28.06 -7.81 -4.46
N PHE A 68 -27.79 -6.50 -4.52
CA PHE A 68 -27.59 -5.77 -5.77
C PHE A 68 -26.18 -6.00 -6.35
N VAL A 69 -25.18 -6.11 -5.48
CA VAL A 69 -23.77 -6.18 -5.87
C VAL A 69 -23.33 -7.62 -6.16
N GLY A 70 -23.69 -8.58 -5.31
CA GLY A 70 -23.34 -9.99 -5.40
C GLY A 70 -21.88 -10.34 -5.11
N LYS A 71 -20.89 -9.57 -5.61
CA LYS A 71 -19.45 -9.81 -5.40
C LYS A 71 -18.71 -8.56 -4.94
N GLN A 72 -17.93 -8.66 -3.87
CA GLN A 72 -17.15 -7.53 -3.33
C GLN A 72 -16.22 -6.87 -4.38
N ASN A 73 -15.62 -7.66 -5.27
CA ASN A 73 -14.76 -7.14 -6.34
C ASN A 73 -15.48 -6.12 -7.26
N ARG A 74 -16.81 -6.13 -7.36
CA ARG A 74 -17.55 -5.11 -8.12
C ARG A 74 -17.50 -3.74 -7.45
N ILE A 75 -17.59 -3.70 -6.11
CA ILE A 75 -17.40 -2.46 -5.34
C ILE A 75 -15.97 -1.98 -5.47
N ASP A 76 -14.99 -2.88 -5.32
CA ASP A 76 -13.58 -2.52 -5.42
C ASP A 76 -13.26 -1.87 -6.77
N ASN A 77 -13.69 -2.50 -7.87
CA ASN A 77 -13.50 -1.96 -9.22
C ASN A 77 -14.28 -0.67 -9.47
N ALA A 78 -15.51 -0.55 -8.96
CA ALA A 78 -16.32 0.66 -9.15
C ALA A 78 -15.72 1.85 -8.38
N ILE A 79 -15.25 1.65 -7.15
CA ILE A 79 -14.55 2.67 -6.37
C ILE A 79 -13.24 3.07 -7.05
N ASP A 80 -12.45 2.12 -7.53
CA ASP A 80 -11.20 2.42 -8.25
C ASP A 80 -11.49 3.22 -9.54
N LYS A 81 -12.59 2.91 -10.25
CA LYS A 81 -13.05 3.68 -11.42
C LYS A 81 -13.51 5.09 -11.06
N ILE A 82 -14.28 5.25 -9.99
CA ILE A 82 -14.72 6.57 -9.49
C ILE A 82 -13.51 7.41 -9.08
N SER A 83 -12.56 6.82 -8.34
CA SER A 83 -11.31 7.46 -7.93
C SER A 83 -10.51 7.97 -9.15
N CYS A 84 -10.43 7.19 -10.21
CA CYS A 84 -9.76 7.60 -11.45
C CYS A 84 -10.56 8.65 -12.23
N LEU A 85 -11.88 8.48 -12.34
CA LEU A 85 -12.77 9.44 -13.02
C LEU A 85 -12.68 10.84 -12.40
N LEU A 86 -12.64 10.93 -11.08
CA LEU A 86 -12.57 12.18 -10.33
C LEU A 86 -11.13 12.62 -10.05
N ASN A 87 -10.14 11.79 -10.38
CA ASN A 87 -8.73 11.98 -10.05
C ASN A 87 -8.47 12.29 -8.57
N VAL A 88 -9.16 11.59 -7.67
CA VAL A 88 -9.00 11.71 -6.22
C VAL A 88 -8.79 10.34 -5.59
N PRO A 89 -7.99 10.22 -4.53
CA PRO A 89 -7.82 8.96 -3.84
C PRO A 89 -9.10 8.52 -3.09
N PRO A 90 -9.28 7.20 -2.83
CA PRO A 90 -10.50 6.70 -2.19
C PRO A 90 -10.81 7.28 -0.80
N TRP A 91 -9.79 7.67 -0.02
CA TRP A 91 -10.01 8.27 1.30
C TRP A 91 -10.64 9.67 1.22
N GLU A 92 -10.38 10.44 0.15
CA GLU A 92 -11.06 11.72 -0.10
C GLU A 92 -12.53 11.53 -0.53
N LEU A 93 -12.89 10.33 -0.99
CA LEU A 93 -14.27 9.94 -1.22
C LEU A 93 -14.97 9.46 0.07
N GLY A 94 -14.29 9.52 1.22
CA GLY A 94 -14.75 8.96 2.50
C GLY A 94 -14.77 7.43 2.53
N VAL A 95 -14.14 6.77 1.57
CA VAL A 95 -14.05 5.30 1.49
C VAL A 95 -12.68 4.85 1.99
N LEU A 96 -12.66 4.36 3.23
CA LEU A 96 -11.44 3.94 3.91
C LEU A 96 -11.03 2.52 3.51
N ALA A 97 -9.72 2.32 3.38
CA ALA A 97 -9.14 1.00 3.25
C ALA A 97 -9.17 0.27 4.61
N THR A 98 -9.27 -1.06 4.58
CA THR A 98 -9.04 -1.87 5.78
C THR A 98 -7.55 -2.12 5.91
N SER A 99 -6.94 -1.63 7.00
CA SER A 99 -5.54 -1.90 7.31
C SER A 99 -5.34 -3.37 7.65
N LYS A 100 -4.29 -3.97 7.07
CA LYS A 100 -3.78 -5.28 7.46
C LYS A 100 -2.27 -5.27 7.73
N GLY A 101 -1.57 -4.23 7.30
CA GLY A 101 -0.14 -4.09 7.50
C GLY A 101 0.23 -3.90 8.97
N LEU A 102 1.45 -4.34 9.33
CA LEU A 102 2.03 -4.21 10.66
C LEU A 102 3.31 -3.39 10.62
N VAL A 103 3.61 -2.72 11.73
CA VAL A 103 4.82 -1.92 11.93
C VAL A 103 5.43 -2.25 13.28
N ALA A 104 6.74 -2.41 13.34
CA ALA A 104 7.47 -2.63 14.58
C ALA A 104 8.76 -1.80 14.59
N GLY A 105 9.09 -1.20 15.73
CA GLY A 105 10.30 -0.39 15.91
C GLY A 105 10.01 0.94 16.58
N PRO A 106 11.03 1.81 16.74
CA PRO A 106 10.92 3.06 17.48
C PRO A 106 10.20 4.13 16.65
N LEU A 107 8.91 3.93 16.36
CA LEU A 107 8.04 4.85 15.62
C LEU A 107 6.77 5.12 16.44
N LYS A 108 6.36 6.39 16.51
CA LYS A 108 5.03 6.80 16.95
C LYS A 108 4.30 7.46 15.80
N ILE A 109 3.08 7.00 15.57
CA ILE A 109 2.16 7.54 14.56
C ILE A 109 1.09 8.32 15.29
N ILE A 110 0.99 9.62 15.01
CA ILE A 110 -0.01 10.52 15.59
C ILE A 110 -0.93 10.97 14.46
N THR A 111 -2.14 10.44 14.41
CA THR A 111 -3.09 10.73 13.34
C THR A 111 -3.77 12.09 13.54
N SER A 112 -4.39 12.63 12.49
CA SER A 112 -5.11 13.91 12.53
C SER A 112 -6.25 13.91 13.57
N SER A 113 -6.80 12.74 13.91
CA SER A 113 -7.81 12.57 14.96
C SER A 113 -7.24 12.68 16.37
N GLY A 114 -5.91 12.76 16.52
CA GLY A 114 -5.21 12.79 17.80
C GLY A 114 -4.90 11.40 18.37
N SER A 115 -5.26 10.33 17.65
CA SER A 115 -4.90 8.96 18.05
C SER A 115 -3.40 8.74 17.96
N VAL A 116 -2.82 8.17 19.02
CA VAL A 116 -1.39 7.88 19.09
C VAL A 116 -1.20 6.36 19.06
N THR A 117 -0.49 5.88 18.04
CA THR A 117 -0.09 4.48 17.92
C THR A 117 1.41 4.37 18.16
N ASP A 118 1.80 3.73 19.27
CA ASP A 118 3.19 3.38 19.53
C ASP A 118 3.51 2.05 18.84
N CYS A 119 4.47 2.06 17.90
CA CYS A 119 4.86 0.88 17.15
C CYS A 119 5.96 0.06 17.83
N ASN A 120 6.45 0.48 19.01
CA ASN A 120 7.45 -0.26 19.76
C ASN A 120 6.81 -1.34 20.64
N ILE A 121 6.04 -2.23 20.02
CA ILE A 121 5.33 -3.33 20.70
C ILE A 121 5.77 -4.69 20.17
N GLN A 122 5.71 -5.70 21.02
CA GLN A 122 5.96 -7.09 20.62
C GLN A 122 4.92 -7.55 19.59
N GLY A 123 5.38 -8.24 18.54
CA GLY A 123 4.53 -8.75 17.44
C GLY A 123 4.13 -7.71 16.39
N GLY A 124 4.44 -6.43 16.61
CA GLY A 124 4.15 -5.31 15.70
C GLY A 124 2.74 -4.71 15.88
N ALA A 125 2.65 -3.40 15.76
CA ALA A 125 1.41 -2.64 15.79
C ALA A 125 0.69 -2.68 14.44
N LEU A 126 -0.64 -2.80 14.47
CA LEU A 126 -1.47 -2.64 13.29
C LEU A 126 -1.38 -1.19 12.81
N ILE A 127 -1.18 -1.01 11.50
CA ILE A 127 -1.19 0.33 10.88
C ILE A 127 -2.59 0.94 11.09
N PRO A 128 -2.69 2.19 11.61
CA PRO A 128 -3.97 2.87 11.81
C PRO A 128 -4.84 2.87 10.55
N GLN A 129 -6.15 2.96 10.72
CA GLN A 129 -7.06 2.96 9.57
C GLN A 129 -7.21 4.35 8.93
N ASP A 130 -7.00 5.39 9.74
CA ASP A 130 -7.06 6.83 9.45
C ASP A 130 -5.66 7.40 9.14
N VAL A 131 -4.86 6.67 8.36
CA VAL A 131 -3.54 7.15 7.91
C VAL A 131 -3.72 8.23 6.84
N GLU A 132 -3.10 9.38 7.07
CA GLU A 132 -3.19 10.56 6.22
C GLU A 132 -1.82 11.22 6.05
N TYR A 133 -1.62 12.01 4.99
CA TYR A 133 -0.37 12.72 4.74
C TYR A 133 -0.03 13.77 5.80
N SER A 134 -1.04 14.32 6.48
CA SER A 134 -0.90 15.28 7.58
C SER A 134 -0.58 14.64 8.93
N MET A 135 -0.56 13.31 9.03
CA MET A 135 -0.20 12.66 10.29
C MET A 135 1.23 13.02 10.70
N LYS A 136 1.48 13.07 12.00
CA LYS A 136 2.80 13.34 12.55
C LYS A 136 3.50 12.03 12.88
N LEU A 137 4.73 11.89 12.39
CA LEU A 137 5.60 10.75 12.65
C LEU A 137 6.75 11.17 13.56
N GLU A 138 6.97 10.42 14.64
CA GLU A 138 8.11 10.60 15.54
C GLU A 138 8.93 9.31 15.60
N THR A 139 10.22 9.37 15.32
CA THR A 139 11.07 8.18 15.33
C THR A 139 12.52 8.49 15.72
N LYS A 140 13.22 7.45 16.19
CA LYS A 140 14.68 7.43 16.36
C LYS A 140 15.36 6.47 15.37
N ALA A 141 14.61 5.89 14.44
CA ALA A 141 15.14 4.95 13.47
C ALA A 141 15.99 5.65 12.41
N GLU A 142 16.99 4.93 11.92
CA GLU A 142 17.90 5.39 10.86
C GLU A 142 17.51 4.85 9.49
N PHE A 143 16.74 3.77 9.44
CA PHE A 143 16.26 3.17 8.20
C PHE A 143 14.99 2.33 8.41
N VAL A 144 14.35 1.96 7.31
CA VAL A 144 13.16 1.09 7.28
C VAL A 144 13.42 -0.15 6.45
N ILE A 145 12.95 -1.31 6.91
CA ILE A 145 12.91 -2.55 6.13
C ILE A 145 11.45 -2.94 5.91
N LEU A 146 11.05 -2.92 4.64
CA LEU A 146 9.80 -3.48 4.15
C LEU A 146 9.94 -4.98 3.97
N ILE A 147 9.05 -5.76 4.56
CA ILE A 147 9.08 -7.22 4.51
C ILE A 147 7.78 -7.69 3.86
N GLU A 148 7.91 -8.44 2.77
CA GLU A 148 6.75 -8.95 2.04
C GLU A 148 5.87 -9.84 2.94
N LYS A 149 6.45 -10.88 3.55
CA LYS A 149 5.72 -11.93 4.27
C LYS A 149 5.65 -11.68 5.78
N ASP A 150 4.45 -11.83 6.32
CA ASP A 150 4.18 -11.74 7.76
C ASP A 150 5.02 -12.77 8.55
N THR A 151 5.21 -13.97 8.01
CA THR A 151 6.00 -15.02 8.68
C THR A 151 7.47 -14.63 8.86
N ILE A 152 8.07 -13.94 7.88
CA ILE A 152 9.44 -13.43 7.98
C ILE A 152 9.49 -12.23 8.92
N PHE A 153 8.49 -11.36 8.88
CA PHE A 153 8.36 -10.24 9.79
C PHE A 153 8.30 -10.70 11.26
N GLN A 154 7.42 -11.65 11.60
CA GLN A 154 7.31 -12.20 12.94
C GLN A 154 8.61 -12.89 13.37
N LYS A 155 9.21 -13.69 12.49
CA LYS A 155 10.49 -14.37 12.76
C LYS A 155 11.62 -13.37 13.13
N LEU A 156 11.73 -12.26 12.41
CA LEU A 156 12.74 -11.23 12.71
C LEU A 156 12.49 -10.56 14.07
N LEU A 157 11.23 -10.38 14.45
CA LEU A 157 10.88 -9.87 15.80
C LEU A 157 11.25 -10.89 16.88
N ASP A 158 10.92 -12.16 16.69
CA ASP A 158 11.25 -13.24 17.64
C ASP A 158 12.76 -13.40 17.83
N GLU A 159 13.55 -13.17 16.78
CA GLU A 159 15.02 -13.16 16.82
C GLU A 159 15.63 -11.86 17.35
N SER A 160 14.82 -10.94 17.91
CA SER A 160 15.27 -9.66 18.47
C SER A 160 16.05 -8.78 17.48
N PHE A 161 15.70 -8.84 16.19
CA PHE A 161 16.40 -8.11 15.13
C PHE A 161 16.48 -6.60 15.39
N LEU A 162 15.38 -6.01 15.90
CA LEU A 162 15.31 -4.58 16.24
C LEU A 162 16.34 -4.16 17.29
N GLU A 163 16.68 -5.04 18.23
CA GLU A 163 17.67 -4.77 19.28
C GLU A 163 19.10 -5.01 18.78
N LEU A 164 19.29 -6.04 17.94
CA LEU A 164 20.60 -6.44 17.42
C LEU A 164 21.11 -5.57 16.26
N HIS A 165 20.20 -5.04 15.45
CA HIS A 165 20.50 -4.36 14.18
C HIS A 165 19.78 -3.00 14.04
N GLY A 166 19.15 -2.53 15.11
CA GLY A 166 18.52 -1.21 15.14
C GLY A 166 19.52 -0.06 15.33
N PRO A 167 19.02 1.20 15.36
CA PRO A 167 17.61 1.56 15.41
C PRO A 167 16.95 1.56 14.01
N CYS A 168 15.97 0.69 13.79
CA CYS A 168 15.28 0.57 12.51
C CYS A 168 13.78 0.30 12.67
N ILE A 169 13.00 0.51 11.61
CA ILE A 169 11.57 0.19 11.56
C ILE A 169 11.38 -1.01 10.63
N LEU A 170 10.66 -2.03 11.08
CA LEU A 170 10.16 -3.11 10.25
C LEU A 170 8.71 -2.83 9.87
N ILE A 171 8.36 -3.01 8.60
CA ILE A 171 6.99 -2.85 8.10
C ILE A 171 6.64 -4.06 7.23
N THR A 172 5.45 -4.62 7.39
CA THR A 172 4.93 -5.64 6.45
C THR A 172 3.54 -5.30 5.96
N GLY A 173 3.30 -5.50 4.67
CA GLY A 173 1.96 -5.43 4.05
C GLY A 173 1.22 -6.77 4.03
N LYS A 174 1.83 -7.84 4.56
CA LYS A 174 1.34 -9.23 4.47
C LYS A 174 1.02 -9.61 3.01
N GLY A 175 2.05 -9.60 2.16
CA GLY A 175 1.96 -9.75 0.71
C GLY A 175 1.74 -8.41 0.00
N VAL A 176 0.87 -8.38 -1.01
CA VAL A 176 0.49 -7.15 -1.73
C VAL A 176 0.01 -6.09 -0.73
N PRO A 177 0.60 -4.88 -0.69
CA PRO A 177 0.29 -3.91 0.34
C PRO A 177 -1.11 -3.33 0.18
N ASP A 178 -1.76 -3.08 1.32
CA ASP A 178 -2.96 -2.26 1.36
C ASP A 178 -2.63 -0.76 1.18
N MET A 179 -3.66 0.05 1.00
CA MET A 179 -3.50 1.48 0.76
C MET A 179 -2.81 2.20 1.93
N ASN A 180 -3.22 1.91 3.17
CA ASN A 180 -2.74 2.58 4.37
C ASN A 180 -1.26 2.28 4.61
N THR A 181 -0.83 1.05 4.29
CA THR A 181 0.58 0.64 4.31
C THR A 181 1.39 1.48 3.32
N ARG A 182 0.90 1.68 2.09
CA ARG A 182 1.61 2.47 1.08
C ARG A 182 1.68 3.95 1.46
N VAL A 183 0.57 4.51 1.98
CA VAL A 183 0.55 5.90 2.47
C VAL A 183 1.52 6.09 3.64
N LEU A 184 1.57 5.15 4.59
CA LEU A 184 2.54 5.22 5.68
C LEU A 184 3.99 5.21 5.17
N VAL A 185 4.33 4.28 4.27
CA VAL A 185 5.68 4.18 3.69
C VAL A 185 6.05 5.46 2.95
N LYS A 186 5.10 6.03 2.19
CA LYS A 186 5.27 7.33 1.53
C LYS A 186 5.52 8.45 2.54
N CYS A 187 4.74 8.53 3.61
CA CYS A 187 4.90 9.58 4.62
C CYS A 187 6.23 9.45 5.36
N ILE A 188 6.67 8.23 5.67
CA ILE A 188 8.01 7.99 6.22
C ILE A 188 9.08 8.52 5.28
N HIS A 189 8.97 8.20 3.98
CA HIS A 189 9.92 8.69 2.99
C HIS A 189 9.96 10.22 2.91
N GLU A 190 8.80 10.87 2.81
CA GLU A 190 8.73 12.32 2.57
C GLU A 190 8.96 13.16 3.82
N GLN A 191 8.44 12.74 4.98
CA GLN A 191 8.56 13.49 6.23
C GLN A 191 9.88 13.22 6.96
N LEU A 192 10.37 11.98 6.93
CA LEU A 192 11.53 11.57 7.73
C LEU A 192 12.80 11.40 6.89
N SER A 193 12.69 11.34 5.56
CA SER A 193 13.81 11.12 4.64
C SER A 193 14.64 9.87 4.95
N LEU A 194 14.03 8.85 5.59
CA LEU A 194 14.71 7.61 5.92
C LEU A 194 14.93 6.76 4.66
N PRO A 195 16.10 6.11 4.51
CA PRO A 195 16.29 5.08 3.50
C PRO A 195 15.36 3.90 3.78
N ILE A 196 14.73 3.39 2.71
CA ILE A 196 13.78 2.30 2.78
C ILE A 196 14.32 1.14 1.93
N PHE A 197 14.54 0.03 2.60
CA PHE A 197 14.96 -1.24 2.01
C PHE A 197 13.77 -2.18 1.93
N MET A 198 13.78 -3.10 0.97
CA MET A 198 12.75 -4.12 0.84
C MET A 198 13.34 -5.52 0.75
N LEU A 199 12.77 -6.43 1.54
CA LEU A 199 12.99 -7.86 1.53
C LEU A 199 11.74 -8.53 0.93
N ALA A 200 11.91 -9.11 -0.26
CA ALA A 200 10.87 -9.81 -1.00
C ALA A 200 11.40 -11.14 -1.52
N ASP A 201 10.51 -12.07 -1.84
CA ASP A 201 10.90 -13.34 -2.41
C ASP A 201 11.53 -13.17 -3.80
N ALA A 202 12.47 -14.06 -4.13
CA ALA A 202 13.16 -14.11 -5.41
C ALA A 202 12.29 -14.74 -6.53
N ASP A 203 11.03 -14.33 -6.62
CA ASP A 203 10.07 -14.84 -7.60
C ASP A 203 9.30 -13.69 -8.29
N PRO A 204 8.54 -13.97 -9.38
CA PRO A 204 7.79 -12.93 -10.07
C PRO A 204 6.78 -12.17 -9.19
N TYR A 205 6.22 -12.81 -8.16
CA TYR A 205 5.26 -12.17 -7.25
C TYR A 205 5.95 -11.21 -6.29
N GLY A 206 7.09 -11.61 -5.70
CA GLY A 206 7.90 -10.74 -4.84
C GLY A 206 8.39 -9.49 -5.60
N ILE A 207 8.79 -9.66 -6.87
CA ILE A 207 9.16 -8.54 -7.76
C ILE A 207 7.95 -7.64 -8.04
N GLU A 208 6.75 -8.20 -8.26
CA GLU A 208 5.52 -7.41 -8.45
C GLU A 208 5.21 -6.58 -7.20
N ILE A 209 5.27 -7.18 -6.01
CA ILE A 209 4.99 -6.48 -4.75
C ILE A 209 6.01 -5.35 -4.54
N MET A 210 7.30 -5.60 -4.81
CA MET A 210 8.34 -4.57 -4.76
C MET A 210 8.06 -3.44 -5.76
N SER A 211 7.64 -3.79 -6.97
CA SER A 211 7.26 -2.82 -8.00
C SER A 211 6.06 -1.97 -7.59
N VAL A 212 5.08 -2.53 -6.86
CA VAL A 212 3.92 -1.77 -6.34
C VAL A 212 4.35 -0.69 -5.34
N TYR A 213 5.28 -1.01 -4.44
CA TYR A 213 5.82 -0.01 -3.52
C TYR A 213 6.67 1.05 -4.24
N ARG A 214 7.56 0.60 -5.14
CA ARG A 214 8.58 1.46 -5.74
C ARG A 214 8.05 2.32 -6.88
N PHE A 215 7.28 1.72 -7.79
CA PHE A 215 6.85 2.33 -9.04
C PHE A 215 5.35 2.62 -9.07
N GLY A 216 4.56 1.92 -8.26
CA GLY A 216 3.11 2.02 -8.24
C GLY A 216 2.42 0.84 -8.91
N SER A 217 1.10 0.73 -8.73
CA SER A 217 0.30 -0.36 -9.28
C SER A 217 -0.48 0.10 -10.50
N LEU A 218 -0.69 -0.81 -11.46
CA LEU A 218 -1.45 -0.51 -12.68
C LEU A 218 -2.89 -0.06 -12.39
N ASN A 219 -3.51 -0.59 -11.32
CA ASN A 219 -4.87 -0.24 -10.94
C ASN A 219 -4.99 1.21 -10.43
N LEU A 220 -3.91 1.76 -9.86
CA LEU A 220 -3.87 3.07 -9.20
C LEU A 220 -2.76 3.94 -9.79
N SER A 221 -2.51 3.81 -11.10
CA SER A 221 -1.45 4.55 -11.79
C SER A 221 -1.72 6.06 -11.83
N HIS A 222 -2.98 6.49 -11.71
CA HIS A 222 -3.35 7.90 -11.51
C HIS A 222 -2.93 8.45 -10.14
N LEU A 223 -2.70 7.58 -9.15
CA LEU A 223 -2.25 7.94 -7.80
C LEU A 223 -0.77 7.61 -7.57
N ALA A 224 0.01 7.34 -8.61
CA ALA A 224 1.39 6.89 -8.46
C ALA A 224 2.27 7.91 -7.72
N ASP A 225 2.04 9.21 -7.93
CA ASP A 225 2.79 10.27 -7.24
C ASP A 225 2.52 10.30 -5.73
N LEU A 226 1.30 9.93 -5.33
CA LEU A 226 0.91 9.79 -3.94
C LEU A 226 1.45 8.48 -3.35
N LEU A 227 1.39 7.36 -4.07
CA LEU A 227 1.57 6.04 -3.42
C LEU A 227 2.92 5.35 -3.67
N ALA A 228 3.72 5.82 -4.62
CA ALA A 228 4.98 5.19 -5.00
C ALA A 228 6.19 5.89 -4.36
N VAL A 229 7.19 5.10 -3.95
CA VAL A 229 8.46 5.56 -3.39
C VAL A 229 9.62 5.02 -4.23
N PRO A 230 10.06 5.76 -5.28
CA PRO A 230 11.06 5.26 -6.24
C PRO A 230 12.45 4.99 -5.64
N SER A 231 12.76 5.57 -4.48
CA SER A 231 14.02 5.40 -3.75
C SER A 231 14.12 4.09 -2.98
N ILE A 232 13.06 3.27 -2.93
CA ILE A 232 13.12 1.96 -2.26
C ILE A 232 14.20 1.10 -2.93
N LEU A 233 15.09 0.54 -2.10
CA LEU A 233 16.15 -0.36 -2.53
C LEU A 233 15.77 -1.80 -2.24
N TRP A 234 15.86 -2.65 -3.26
CA TRP A 234 15.67 -4.10 -3.06
C TRP A 234 16.94 -4.66 -2.44
N LEU A 235 16.83 -5.12 -1.19
CA LEU A 235 17.93 -5.65 -0.39
C LEU A 235 18.18 -7.14 -0.73
N GLY A 236 17.13 -7.87 -1.11
CA GLY A 236 17.18 -9.28 -1.46
C GLY A 236 15.83 -9.95 -1.21
N ILE A 237 15.68 -11.27 -1.35
CA ILE A 237 16.67 -12.21 -1.90
C ILE A 237 16.68 -12.04 -3.42
N HIS A 238 17.84 -11.83 -4.04
CA HIS A 238 17.92 -11.73 -5.50
C HIS A 238 17.97 -13.14 -6.11
N PRO A 239 17.50 -13.33 -7.36
CA PRO A 239 17.67 -14.60 -8.07
C PRO A 239 19.13 -15.10 -8.09
N SER A 240 20.09 -14.18 -8.21
CA SER A 240 21.52 -14.50 -8.15
C SER A 240 22.00 -15.00 -6.80
N ASP A 241 21.31 -14.67 -5.70
CA ASP A 241 21.65 -15.16 -4.35
C ASP A 241 21.27 -16.63 -4.19
N LEU A 242 20.28 -17.12 -4.96
CA LEU A 242 19.84 -18.52 -4.95
C LEU A 242 20.87 -19.47 -5.57
N GLU A 243 21.66 -18.96 -6.53
CA GLU A 243 22.68 -19.77 -7.23
C GLU A 243 23.90 -20.04 -6.34
N ILE A 244 24.12 -19.23 -5.30
CA ILE A 244 25.37 -19.23 -4.54
C ILE A 244 25.32 -20.14 -3.30
N LYS A 245 24.13 -20.53 -2.78
CA LYS A 245 23.94 -21.51 -1.69
C LYS A 245 22.44 -21.81 -1.45
N PRO A 246 22.06 -22.98 -0.88
CA PRO A 246 20.72 -23.15 -0.31
C PRO A 246 20.50 -22.08 0.77
N ILE A 247 19.37 -21.38 0.69
CA ILE A 247 19.02 -20.26 1.57
C ILE A 247 19.08 -20.74 3.03
N THR A 248 20.09 -20.28 3.76
CA THR A 248 20.27 -20.50 5.19
C THR A 248 20.03 -19.18 5.93
N GLU A 249 19.70 -19.22 7.22
CA GLU A 249 19.53 -18.03 8.07
C GLU A 249 20.77 -17.10 8.05
N GLN A 250 21.94 -17.64 7.73
CA GLN A 250 23.18 -16.89 7.53
C GLN A 250 23.14 -15.97 6.31
N LEU A 251 22.40 -16.33 5.25
CA LEU A 251 22.28 -15.50 4.04
C LEU A 251 21.49 -14.22 4.33
N ILE A 252 20.40 -14.32 5.10
CA ILE A 252 19.61 -13.15 5.53
C ILE A 252 20.48 -12.20 6.34
N LYS A 253 21.22 -12.72 7.34
CA LYS A 253 22.18 -11.94 8.13
C LYS A 253 23.29 -11.32 7.26
N TRP A 254 23.80 -12.06 6.28
CA TRP A 254 24.83 -11.57 5.36
C TRP A 254 24.33 -10.46 4.42
N ILE A 255 23.12 -10.57 3.90
CA ILE A 255 22.50 -9.55 3.05
C ILE A 255 22.38 -8.22 3.83
N PHE A 256 21.97 -8.29 5.10
CA PHE A 256 21.89 -7.11 5.97
C PHE A 256 23.28 -6.49 6.24
N VAL A 257 24.30 -7.30 6.53
CA VAL A 257 25.68 -6.81 6.77
C VAL A 257 26.31 -6.18 5.52
N LYS A 258 25.96 -6.63 4.32
CA LYS A 258 26.54 -6.13 3.07
C LYS A 258 25.93 -4.79 2.60
N HIS A 259 24.63 -4.58 2.84
CA HIS A 259 23.88 -3.48 2.22
C HIS A 259 23.45 -2.37 3.19
N ILE A 260 23.50 -2.61 4.49
CA ILE A 260 23.22 -1.59 5.50
C ILE A 260 24.58 -1.13 6.06
N PRO A 261 25.04 0.09 5.77
CA PRO A 261 26.26 0.61 6.37
C PRO A 261 26.06 0.72 7.90
N CYS A 262 27.04 0.21 8.65
CA CYS A 262 27.12 0.38 10.11
C CYS A 262 27.27 1.86 10.50
#